data_AF-A0A9D8QX17-F1
#
_entry.id   AF-A0A9D8QX17-F1
#
_cell.length_a   1.000
_cell.length_b   1.000
_cell.length_c   1.000
_cell.angle_alpha   90.00
_cell.angle_beta   90.00
_cell.angle_gamma   90.00
#
_symmetry.space_group_name_H-M   'P 1'
#
loop_
_entity.id
_entity.type
_entity.pdbx_description
1 polymer ?
#
loop_
_entity_poly.entity_id
_entity_poly.type
_entity_poly.pdbx_seq_one_letter_code
_entity_poly.pdbx_strand_id
1 'polypeptide(L)'
;LISHTIPFNSSREVISGFFSIVHWGNTGAAWSLFHGKNFILGCVGVLSLFALYYFRYYFSFSSRLGQIAIGMVMGGILGNLIDRFFRGHVVDFLYFFVISKNGKEIGYPAFNLADVGICVGIGAIVLLEIFRAKKPQQEIK
;
A
#
# COMPACT_ATOMS: atom_id res chain seq x y z
N LEU A 1 -2.00 -6.44 -17.03
CA LEU A 1 -0.64 -6.55 -17.63
C LEU A 1 0.08 -7.79 -17.09
N ILE A 2 0.42 -7.82 -15.80
CA ILE A 2 1.13 -8.96 -15.19
C ILE A 2 0.34 -10.27 -15.26
N SER A 3 -0.97 -10.22 -15.00
CA SER A 3 -1.88 -11.37 -15.13
C SER A 3 -1.93 -12.01 -16.52
N HIS A 4 -1.50 -11.31 -17.57
CA HIS A 4 -1.48 -11.80 -18.95
C HIS A 4 -0.09 -12.21 -19.42
N THR A 5 0.97 -11.82 -18.70
CA THR A 5 2.36 -12.01 -19.13
C THR A 5 3.12 -13.00 -18.23
N ILE A 6 2.73 -13.10 -16.96
CA ILE A 6 3.37 -13.97 -15.96
C ILE A 6 2.31 -14.94 -15.44
N PRO A 7 2.48 -16.27 -15.59
CA PRO A 7 1.58 -17.26 -15.01
C PRO A 7 1.39 -17.07 -13.50
N PHE A 8 0.21 -17.42 -12.98
CA PHE A 8 -0.03 -17.37 -11.53
C PHE A 8 0.98 -18.25 -10.78
N ASN A 9 1.45 -17.79 -9.62
CA ASN A 9 2.52 -18.40 -8.81
C ASN A 9 3.88 -18.53 -9.51
N SER A 10 4.13 -17.75 -10.56
CA SER A 10 5.45 -17.67 -11.19
C SER A 10 6.09 -16.30 -10.96
N SER A 11 7.39 -16.25 -11.24
CA SER A 11 8.22 -15.05 -11.12
C SER A 11 9.09 -14.88 -12.35
N ARG A 12 9.44 -13.62 -12.63
CA ARG A 12 10.45 -13.24 -13.60
C ARG A 12 11.43 -12.32 -12.92
N GLU A 13 12.66 -12.80 -12.78
CA GLU A 13 13.75 -11.99 -12.25
C GLU A 13 14.08 -10.85 -13.23
N VAL A 14 14.21 -9.64 -12.68
CA VAL A 14 14.51 -8.41 -13.43
C VAL A 14 15.91 -7.91 -13.08
N ILE A 15 16.26 -7.94 -11.80
CA ILE A 15 17.61 -7.63 -11.31
C ILE A 15 18.09 -8.84 -10.52
N SER A 16 19.14 -9.48 -11.01
CA SER A 16 19.62 -10.73 -10.43
C SER A 16 20.03 -10.55 -8.97
N GLY A 17 19.47 -11.39 -8.09
CA GLY A 17 19.73 -11.37 -6.66
C GLY A 17 19.14 -10.17 -5.91
N PHE A 18 18.24 -9.40 -6.53
CA PHE A 18 17.67 -8.19 -5.93
C PHE A 18 16.16 -7.99 -6.15
N PHE A 19 15.67 -8.13 -7.39
CA PHE A 19 14.30 -7.75 -7.73
C PHE A 19 13.68 -8.66 -8.79
N SER A 20 12.46 -9.10 -8.50
CA SER A 20 11.64 -9.92 -9.37
C SER A 20 10.23 -9.33 -9.51
N ILE A 21 9.67 -9.47 -10.71
CA ILE A 21 8.24 -9.31 -10.90
C ILE A 21 7.58 -10.66 -10.66
N VAL A 22 6.64 -10.71 -9.72
CA VAL A 22 5.93 -11.93 -9.33
C VAL A 22 4.46 -11.84 -9.72
N HIS A 23 3.75 -12.96 -9.73
CA HIS A 23 2.30 -12.98 -9.81
C HIS A 23 1.76 -13.84 -8.67
N TRP A 24 1.65 -13.23 -7.50
CA TRP A 24 1.23 -13.91 -6.27
C TRP A 24 -0.12 -13.38 -5.79
N GLY A 25 -0.97 -14.30 -5.32
CA GLY A 25 -2.27 -13.96 -4.76
C GLY A 25 -2.22 -13.90 -3.24
N ASN A 26 -2.47 -12.73 -2.66
CA ASN A 26 -2.46 -12.52 -1.22
C ASN A 26 -3.89 -12.41 -0.66
N THR A 27 -4.29 -13.40 0.15
CA THR A 27 -5.60 -13.42 0.84
C THR A 27 -5.54 -12.77 2.23
N GLY A 28 -4.37 -12.31 2.65
CA GLY A 28 -4.14 -11.60 3.90
C GLY A 28 -3.96 -10.09 3.69
N ALA A 29 -3.51 -9.43 4.76
CA ALA A 29 -3.04 -8.05 4.78
C ALA A 29 -1.50 -8.03 4.68
N ALA A 30 -0.87 -6.96 5.18
CA ALA A 30 0.59 -6.88 5.30
C ALA A 30 1.15 -8.12 6.02
N TRP A 31 2.27 -8.66 5.51
CA TRP A 31 2.90 -9.89 6.03
C TRP A 31 1.97 -11.11 6.07
N SER A 32 0.95 -11.14 5.19
CA SER A 32 -0.09 -12.17 5.14
C SER A 32 -0.87 -12.36 6.44
N LEU A 33 -0.94 -11.32 7.29
CA LEU A 33 -1.79 -11.32 8.47
C LEU A 33 -3.27 -11.51 8.08
N PHE A 34 -4.04 -12.20 8.91
CA PHE A 34 -5.46 -12.52 8.65
C PHE A 34 -5.70 -13.29 7.34
N HIS A 35 -4.79 -14.19 6.98
CA HIS A 35 -4.92 -15.06 5.80
C HIS A 35 -6.30 -15.74 5.72
N GLY A 36 -6.90 -15.73 4.54
CA GLY A 36 -8.22 -16.30 4.28
C GLY A 36 -9.41 -15.48 4.82
N LYS A 37 -9.18 -14.32 5.45
CA LYS A 37 -10.24 -13.42 5.96
C LYS A 37 -10.53 -12.26 5.01
N ASN A 38 -10.57 -12.53 3.70
CA ASN A 38 -10.79 -11.52 2.67
C ASN A 38 -12.02 -10.64 2.89
N PHE A 39 -13.13 -11.23 3.37
CA PHE A 39 -14.34 -10.47 3.68
C PHE A 39 -14.11 -9.43 4.77
N ILE A 40 -13.44 -9.82 5.86
CA ILE A 40 -13.12 -8.91 6.98
C ILE A 40 -12.19 -7.79 6.50
N LEU A 41 -11.15 -8.14 5.75
CA LEU A 41 -10.22 -7.17 5.16
C LEU A 41 -10.92 -6.22 4.19
N GLY A 42 -11.90 -6.72 3.42
CA GLY A 42 -12.77 -5.93 2.58
C GLY A 42 -13.59 -4.93 3.38
N CYS A 43 -14.27 -5.37 4.44
CA CYS A 43 -15.05 -4.50 5.32
C CYS A 43 -14.17 -3.43 5.98
N VAL A 44 -12.97 -3.79 6.45
CA VAL A 44 -12.01 -2.83 7.02
C VAL A 44 -11.60 -1.80 5.98
N GLY A 45 -11.28 -2.20 4.75
CA GLY A 45 -10.95 -1.26 3.67
C GLY A 45 -12.09 -0.30 3.35
N VAL A 46 -13.34 -0.78 3.27
CA VAL A 46 -14.52 0.07 3.06
C VAL A 46 -14.71 1.05 4.20
N LEU A 47 -14.56 0.59 5.45
CA LEU A 47 -14.63 1.45 6.63
C LEU A 47 -13.52 2.50 6.63
N SER A 48 -12.29 2.13 6.24
CA SER A 48 -11.17 3.06 6.11
C SER A 48 -11.43 4.12 5.05
N LEU A 49 -12.02 3.78 3.90
CA LEU A 49 -12.42 4.76 2.89
C LEU A 49 -13.46 5.74 3.42
N PHE A 50 -14.48 5.24 4.13
CA PHE A 50 -15.50 6.09 4.74
C PHE A 50 -14.89 7.02 5.79
N ALA A 51 -14.03 6.49 6.66
CA ALA A 51 -13.33 7.27 7.68
C ALA A 51 -12.43 8.34 7.04
N LEU A 52 -11.60 8.00 6.05
CA LEU A 52 -10.74 8.96 5.36
C LEU A 52 -11.56 10.04 4.66
N TYR A 53 -12.67 9.67 4.01
CA TYR A 53 -13.55 10.64 3.39
C TYR A 53 -14.18 11.58 4.43
N TYR A 54 -14.77 11.04 5.50
CA TYR A 54 -15.45 11.84 6.52
C TYR A 54 -14.48 12.76 7.28
N PHE A 55 -13.33 12.22 7.70
CA PHE A 55 -12.32 12.94 8.47
C PHE A 55 -11.32 13.73 7.61
N ARG A 56 -11.47 13.77 6.28
CA ARG A 56 -10.51 14.44 5.39
C ARG A 56 -10.17 15.86 5.81
N TYR A 57 -11.14 16.62 6.33
CA TYR A 57 -10.94 18.01 6.73
C TYR A 57 -10.11 18.19 8.02
N TYR A 58 -9.94 17.14 8.82
CA TYR A 58 -9.10 17.16 10.02
C TYR A 58 -7.62 16.91 9.70
N PHE A 59 -7.34 16.17 8.63
CA PHE A 59 -6.01 16.01 8.08
C PHE A 59 -5.64 17.24 7.24
N SER A 60 -4.35 17.46 6.94
CA SER A 60 -3.77 18.58 6.17
C SER A 60 -4.32 18.81 4.73
N PHE A 61 -5.59 18.50 4.48
CA PHE A 61 -6.40 18.68 3.27
C PHE A 61 -6.57 20.14 2.83
N SER A 62 -6.24 21.10 3.69
CA SER A 62 -6.13 22.50 3.28
C SER A 62 -4.95 22.74 2.33
N SER A 63 -3.96 21.84 2.31
CA SER A 63 -2.82 21.89 1.39
C SER A 63 -3.01 20.96 0.20
N ARG A 64 -2.52 21.37 -0.99
CA ARG A 64 -2.51 20.51 -2.19
C ARG A 64 -1.78 19.19 -1.94
N LEU A 65 -0.68 19.22 -1.18
CA LEU A 65 0.08 18.03 -0.83
C LEU A 65 -0.73 17.06 0.05
N GLY A 66 -1.49 17.57 1.02
CA GLY A 66 -2.38 16.74 1.83
C GLY A 66 -3.52 16.10 1.02
N GLN A 67 -4.08 16.84 0.06
CA GLN A 67 -5.09 16.29 -0.86
C GLN A 67 -4.52 15.17 -1.74
N ILE A 68 -3.32 15.36 -2.29
CA ILE A 68 -2.63 14.33 -3.07
C ILE A 68 -2.36 13.10 -2.18
N ALA A 69 -1.83 13.30 -0.97
CA ALA A 69 -1.51 12.21 -0.07
C ALA A 69 -2.76 11.39 0.33
N ILE A 70 -3.88 12.06 0.66
CA ILE A 70 -5.15 11.39 0.95
C ILE A 70 -5.68 10.65 -0.30
N GLY A 71 -5.57 11.26 -1.49
CA GLY A 71 -5.91 10.62 -2.75
C GLY A 71 -5.10 9.35 -3.01
N MET A 72 -3.80 9.34 -2.70
CA MET A 72 -2.94 8.16 -2.81
C MET A 72 -3.39 7.03 -1.87
N VAL A 73 -3.71 7.35 -0.61
CA VAL A 73 -4.19 6.36 0.36
C VAL A 73 -5.54 5.79 -0.07
N MET A 74 -6.50 6.66 -0.42
CA MET A 74 -7.83 6.22 -0.86
C MET A 74 -7.77 5.40 -2.16
N GLY A 75 -6.96 5.83 -3.13
CA GLY A 75 -6.75 5.11 -4.38
C GLY A 75 -6.13 3.73 -4.16
N GLY A 76 -5.14 3.62 -3.26
CA GLY A 76 -4.54 2.35 -2.91
C GLY A 76 -5.51 1.41 -2.19
N ILE A 77 -6.28 1.90 -1.21
CA ILE A 77 -7.31 1.08 -0.55
C ILE A 77 -8.34 0.60 -1.57
N LEU A 78 -8.82 1.48 -2.45
CA LEU A 78 -9.80 1.13 -3.47
C LEU A 78 -9.26 0.08 -4.45
N GLY A 79 -8.03 0.21 -4.92
CA GLY A 79 -7.40 -0.79 -5.79
C GLY A 79 -7.35 -2.18 -5.15
N ASN A 80 -6.91 -2.25 -3.90
CA ASN A 80 -6.85 -3.49 -3.12
C ASN A 80 -8.24 -4.06 -2.78
N LEU A 81 -9.28 -3.23 -2.68
CA LEU A 81 -10.67 -3.68 -2.51
C LEU A 81 -11.24 -4.27 -3.80
N ILE A 82 -11.00 -3.62 -4.94
CA ILE A 82 -11.42 -4.09 -6.26
C ILE A 82 -10.84 -5.50 -6.48
N ASP A 83 -9.55 -5.69 -6.22
CA ASP A 83 -8.93 -7.01 -6.34
C ASP A 83 -9.59 -8.05 -5.43
N ARG A 84 -9.79 -7.75 -4.15
CA ARG A 84 -10.46 -8.69 -3.23
C ARG A 84 -11.87 -9.04 -3.68
N PHE A 85 -12.62 -8.09 -4.22
CA PHE A 85 -13.98 -8.32 -4.68
C PHE A 85 -14.04 -9.18 -5.94
N PHE A 86 -13.22 -8.88 -6.95
CA PHE A 86 -13.26 -9.58 -8.24
C PHE A 86 -12.44 -10.86 -8.29
N ARG A 87 -11.38 -10.97 -7.49
CA ARG A 87 -10.40 -12.08 -7.54
C ARG A 87 -10.38 -12.92 -6.26
N GLY A 88 -10.98 -12.44 -5.17
CA GLY A 88 -10.90 -13.09 -3.87
C GLY A 88 -9.51 -13.02 -3.23
N HIS A 89 -8.60 -12.18 -3.74
CA HIS A 89 -7.27 -11.92 -3.20
C HIS A 89 -6.69 -10.67 -3.85
N VAL A 90 -5.65 -10.10 -3.25
CA VAL A 90 -4.86 -9.00 -3.84
C VAL A 90 -3.76 -9.58 -4.72
N VAL A 91 -3.54 -8.98 -5.90
CA VAL A 91 -2.42 -9.37 -6.76
C VAL A 91 -1.18 -8.59 -6.36
N ASP A 92 -0.19 -9.30 -5.82
CA ASP A 92 1.12 -8.78 -5.48
C ASP A 92 2.11 -9.10 -6.61
N PHE A 93 2.97 -8.12 -6.92
CA PHE A 93 3.83 -8.24 -8.10
C PHE A 93 5.22 -7.60 -7.99
N LEU A 94 5.49 -6.81 -6.97
CA LEU A 94 6.83 -6.27 -6.69
C LEU A 94 7.44 -7.11 -5.57
N TYR A 95 8.52 -7.82 -5.87
CA TYR A 95 9.23 -8.63 -4.89
C TYR A 95 10.72 -8.26 -4.86
N PHE A 96 11.17 -7.77 -3.72
CA PHE A 96 12.57 -7.40 -3.47
C PHE A 96 13.19 -8.36 -2.48
N PHE A 97 14.39 -8.84 -2.79
CA PHE A 97 15.10 -9.83 -1.99
C PHE A 97 16.60 -9.62 -2.06
N VAL A 98 17.35 -10.27 -1.18
CA VAL A 98 18.81 -10.35 -1.27
C VAL A 98 19.27 -11.78 -1.03
N ILE A 99 20.37 -12.17 -1.67
CA ILE A 99 21.01 -13.46 -1.43
C ILE A 99 22.03 -13.30 -0.31
N SER A 100 21.78 -13.97 0.80
CA SER A 100 22.70 -14.01 1.94
C SER A 100 23.98 -14.77 1.62
N LYS A 101 25.04 -14.58 2.41
CA LYS A 101 26.35 -15.26 2.25
C LYS A 101 26.27 -16.79 2.23
N ASN A 102 25.22 -17.36 2.82
CA ASN A 102 24.94 -18.79 2.84
C ASN A 102 24.04 -19.25 1.67
N GLY A 103 23.83 -18.41 0.66
CA GLY A 103 22.97 -18.70 -0.49
C GLY A 103 21.47 -18.62 -0.22
N LYS A 104 21.06 -18.25 1.01
CA LYS A 104 19.64 -18.13 1.37
C LYS A 104 19.06 -16.83 0.86
N GLU A 105 17.92 -16.92 0.17
CA GLU A 105 17.11 -15.77 -0.19
C GLU A 105 16.40 -15.16 1.04
N ILE A 106 16.54 -13.85 1.21
CA ILE A 106 15.86 -13.08 2.25
C ILE A 106 15.09 -11.96 1.55
N GLY A 107 13.77 -12.14 1.46
CA GLY A 107 12.86 -11.22 0.79
C GLY A 107 12.07 -10.32 1.73
N TYR A 108 11.78 -9.10 1.29
CA TYR A 108 10.65 -8.33 1.81
C TYR A 108 9.35 -8.93 1.22
N PRO A 109 8.23 -8.97 1.97
CA PRO A 109 6.97 -9.46 1.44
C PRO A 109 6.62 -8.79 0.12
N ALA A 110 6.12 -9.56 -0.85
CA ALA A 110 5.69 -8.96 -2.10
C ALA A 110 4.55 -7.96 -1.86
N PHE A 111 4.52 -6.92 -2.68
CA PHE A 111 3.53 -5.85 -2.59
C PHE A 111 3.17 -5.35 -4.00
N ASN A 112 2.20 -4.45 -4.08
CA ASN A 112 1.77 -3.85 -5.34
C ASN A 112 1.79 -2.31 -5.31
N LEU A 113 1.40 -1.70 -6.43
CA LEU A 113 1.34 -0.24 -6.53
C LEU A 113 0.32 0.40 -5.58
N ALA A 114 -0.75 -0.33 -5.24
CA ALA A 114 -1.76 0.13 -4.29
C ALA A 114 -1.17 0.25 -2.87
N ASP A 115 -0.35 -0.72 -2.45
CA ASP A 115 0.38 -0.68 -1.18
C ASP A 115 1.41 0.46 -1.14
N VAL A 116 2.10 0.72 -2.26
CA VAL A 116 2.99 1.89 -2.38
C VAL A 116 2.22 3.19 -2.18
N GLY A 117 1.04 3.32 -2.81
CA GLY A 117 0.17 4.49 -2.64
C GLY A 117 -0.27 4.72 -1.19
N ILE A 118 -0.66 3.63 -0.50
CA ILE A 118 -1.00 3.67 0.93
C ILE A 118 0.21 4.09 1.77
N CYS A 119 1.36 3.44 1.59
CA CYS A 119 2.56 3.68 2.38
C CYS A 119 3.07 5.13 2.22
N VAL A 120 3.24 5.57 0.97
CA VAL A 120 3.74 6.92 0.66
C VAL A 120 2.72 7.98 1.09
N GLY A 121 1.43 7.75 0.85
CA GLY A 121 0.37 8.68 1.24
C GLY A 121 0.29 8.87 2.76
N ILE A 122 0.32 7.78 3.54
CA ILE A 122 0.36 7.86 5.01
C ILE A 122 1.62 8.58 5.48
N GLY A 123 2.79 8.23 4.93
CA GLY A 123 4.06 8.89 5.27
C GLY A 123 4.03 10.39 5.01
N ALA A 124 3.47 10.81 3.86
CA ALA A 124 3.30 12.21 3.52
C ALA A 124 2.35 12.95 4.49
N ILE A 125 1.21 12.34 4.86
CA ILE A 125 0.29 12.92 5.84
C ILE A 125 1.00 13.12 7.19
N VAL A 126 1.68 12.09 7.69
CA VAL A 126 2.41 12.16 8.98
C VAL A 126 3.47 13.26 8.97
N LEU A 127 4.28 13.34 7.90
CA LEU A 127 5.30 14.39 7.77
C LEU A 127 4.68 15.79 7.75
N LEU A 128 3.60 15.99 6.98
CA LEU A 128 2.90 17.27 6.92
C LEU A 128 2.37 17.71 8.29
N GLU A 129 1.79 16.79 9.06
CA GLU A 129 1.30 17.09 10.42
C GLU A 129 2.44 17.43 11.39
N ILE A 130 3.57 16.71 11.32
CA ILE A 130 4.76 17.03 12.14
C ILE A 130 5.28 18.44 11.82
N PHE A 131 5.36 18.82 10.55
CA PHE A 131 5.79 20.16 10.16
C PHE A 131 4.77 21.25 10.50
N ARG A 132 3.47 20.93 10.48
CA ARG A 132 2.40 21.84 10.91
C ARG A 132 2.47 22.13 12.40
N ALA A 133 2.67 21.10 13.23
CA ALA A 133 2.82 21.24 14.68
C ALA A 133 4.06 22.06 15.08
N LYS A 134 5.12 22.04 14.26
CA LYS A 134 6.35 22.81 14.51
C LYS A 134 6.25 24.30 14.18
N LYS A 135 5.23 24.75 13.44
CA LYS A 135 4.99 26.19 13.23
C LYS A 135 4.18 26.70 14.42
N PRO A 136 4.78 27.45 15.37
CA PRO A 136 3.98 28.13 16.38
C PRO A 136 3.04 29.09 15.64
N GLN A 137 1.82 29.29 16.16
CA GLN A 137 1.00 30.44 15.81
C GLN A 137 1.92 31.66 15.80
N GLN A 138 2.23 32.20 14.62
CA GLN A 138 2.75 33.55 14.56
C GLN A 138 1.67 34.40 15.20
N GLU A 139 1.98 34.91 16.39
CA GLU A 139 1.18 35.87 17.12
C GLU A 139 0.63 36.89 16.13
N ILE A 140 -0.70 36.94 16.04
CA ILE A 140 -1.37 38.11 15.50
C ILE A 140 -1.03 39.23 16.49
N LYS A 141 -0.03 40.04 16.13
CA LYS A 141 0.18 41.37 16.70
C LYS A 141 -0.61 42.38 15.89
#